data_AF-A0A453FZP6-F1
#
_entry.id   AF-A0A453FZP6-F1
#
_cell.length_a   1.000
_cell.length_b   1.000
_cell.length_c   1.000
_cell.angle_alpha   90.00
_cell.angle_beta   90.00
_cell.angle_gamma   90.00
#
_symmetry.space_group_name_H-M   'P 1'
#
loop_
_entity.id
_entity.type
_entity.pdbx_description
1 polymer ?
#
loop_
_entity_poly.entity_id
_entity_poly.type
_entity_poly.pdbx_seq_one_letter_code
_entity_poly.pdbx_strand_id
1 'polypeptide(L)'
;IYDVLARRLIFRKGHDKIAEIHERRNKIHKFKESAWKFVYFLSAELFSLSVTYNEPWFTNTRYFWVGPGEQLWPNQKMKLKLKAVYMFVAGFYIYSIIALLIWETRRKDFGVSICHHVATVVLIVMSYICRLSRAGSVILAIHDASDIFVEIGKMAKYSSCEWLAAVAFLFFVASWILLRLIIFPLWILGSTSYEVAMILEKDNNKIYRSSYYYLFNTLLFSLLVFHIYWWVLIYRMLVKQIQSSGHVGEDVRSDSKAKMIMK
;
A
#
# COMPACT_ATOMS: atom_id res chain seq x y z
N ILE A 1 -1.00 11.51 -23.16
CA ILE A 1 -0.70 10.08 -23.37
C ILE A 1 -1.84 9.17 -22.87
N TYR A 2 -2.20 9.20 -21.58
CA TYR A 2 -3.25 8.32 -21.01
C TYR A 2 -4.66 8.47 -21.62
N ASP A 3 -5.03 9.66 -22.14
CA ASP A 3 -6.33 9.88 -22.80
C ASP A 3 -6.50 9.06 -24.09
N VAL A 4 -5.42 8.90 -24.85
CA VAL A 4 -5.43 8.18 -26.14
C VAL A 4 -5.54 6.68 -25.91
N LEU A 5 -4.84 6.15 -24.89
CA LEU A 5 -4.90 4.74 -24.50
C LEU A 5 -6.29 4.36 -23.94
N ALA A 6 -6.85 5.18 -23.04
CA ALA A 6 -8.17 4.94 -22.45
C ALA A 6 -9.28 4.92 -23.51
N ARG A 7 -9.22 5.84 -24.49
CA ARG A 7 -10.17 5.86 -25.60
C ARG A 7 -10.09 4.57 -26.42
N ARG A 8 -8.90 4.13 -26.83
CA ARG A 8 -8.75 2.94 -27.68
C ARG A 8 -9.30 1.64 -27.06
N LEU A 9 -9.27 1.49 -25.74
CA LEU A 9 -9.68 0.25 -25.05
C LEU A 9 -11.18 0.13 -24.75
N ILE A 10 -11.96 1.23 -24.82
CA ILE A 10 -13.33 1.27 -24.27
C ILE A 10 -14.44 1.16 -25.35
N PHE A 11 -14.13 1.19 -26.65
CA PHE A 11 -15.16 1.35 -27.69
C PHE A 11 -15.78 0.03 -28.24
N ARG A 12 -17.11 -0.13 -28.05
CA ARG A 12 -18.05 -0.81 -28.98
C ARG A 12 -19.46 -0.21 -28.83
N LYS A 13 -20.20 -0.13 -29.96
CA LYS A 13 -21.48 0.54 -30.29
C LYS A 13 -22.51 0.76 -29.16
N GLY A 14 -23.25 1.87 -29.26
CA GLY A 14 -24.20 2.36 -28.24
C GLY A 14 -25.68 2.41 -28.62
N HIS A 15 -26.43 3.01 -27.70
CA HIS A 15 -27.68 3.80 -27.83
C HIS A 15 -28.29 3.99 -26.41
N ASP A 16 -27.66 4.86 -25.60
CA ASP A 16 -28.30 5.60 -24.48
C ASP A 16 -27.50 6.89 -24.20
N LYS A 17 -27.43 7.77 -25.21
CA LYS A 17 -26.28 8.67 -25.45
C LYS A 17 -25.80 9.49 -24.24
N ILE A 18 -26.65 10.14 -23.45
CA ILE A 18 -26.16 11.04 -22.38
C ILE A 18 -25.67 10.26 -21.15
N ALA A 19 -26.46 9.29 -20.68
CA ALA A 19 -26.09 8.42 -19.57
C ALA A 19 -24.87 7.56 -19.94
N GLU A 20 -24.85 7.02 -21.16
CA GLU A 20 -23.73 6.25 -21.71
C GLU A 20 -22.46 7.11 -21.88
N ILE A 21 -22.59 8.37 -22.32
CA ILE A 21 -21.46 9.32 -22.40
C ILE A 21 -20.94 9.64 -21.01
N HIS A 22 -21.81 9.88 -20.04
CA HIS A 22 -21.42 10.18 -18.66
C HIS A 22 -20.72 8.98 -18.00
N GLU A 23 -21.30 7.78 -18.12
CA GLU A 23 -20.70 6.54 -17.62
C GLU A 23 -19.33 6.28 -18.27
N ARG A 24 -19.23 6.48 -19.60
CA ARG A 24 -17.99 6.34 -20.36
C ARG A 24 -16.94 7.34 -19.89
N ARG A 25 -17.30 8.61 -19.69
CA ARG A 25 -16.40 9.64 -19.17
C ARG A 25 -15.90 9.29 -17.76
N ASN A 26 -16.78 8.77 -16.91
CA ASN A 26 -16.43 8.32 -15.57
C ASN A 26 -15.47 7.11 -15.60
N LYS A 27 -15.70 6.12 -16.48
CA LYS A 27 -14.77 4.99 -16.69
C LYS A 27 -13.39 5.47 -17.13
N ILE A 28 -13.32 6.42 -18.07
CA ILE A 28 -12.05 7.02 -18.51
C ILE A 28 -11.34 7.74 -17.37
N HIS A 29 -12.07 8.52 -16.56
CA HIS A 29 -11.49 9.21 -15.41
C HIS A 29 -10.90 8.23 -14.38
N LYS A 30 -11.68 7.21 -13.99
CA LYS A 30 -11.23 6.18 -13.04
C LYS A 30 -10.05 5.37 -13.59
N PHE A 31 -10.05 5.08 -14.89
CA PHE A 31 -8.90 4.43 -15.55
C PHE A 31 -7.65 5.30 -15.47
N LYS A 32 -7.75 6.60 -15.77
CA LYS A 32 -6.60 7.51 -15.68
C LYS A 32 -6.04 7.62 -14.26
N GLU A 33 -6.91 7.69 -13.27
CA GLU A 33 -6.53 7.71 -11.86
C GLU A 33 -5.77 6.43 -11.49
N SER A 34 -6.31 5.27 -11.87
CA SER A 34 -5.64 3.98 -11.64
C SER A 34 -4.34 3.83 -12.41
N ALA A 35 -4.25 4.32 -13.65
CA ALA A 35 -3.04 4.26 -14.45
C ALA A 35 -1.90 5.10 -13.85
N TRP A 36 -2.20 6.29 -13.34
CA TRP A 36 -1.23 7.11 -12.63
C TRP A 36 -0.76 6.44 -11.33
N LYS A 37 -1.70 5.93 -10.52
CA LYS A 37 -1.38 5.18 -9.28
C LYS A 37 -0.53 3.95 -9.59
N PHE A 38 -0.85 3.19 -10.65
CA PHE A 38 -0.05 2.05 -11.11
C PHE A 38 1.38 2.44 -11.45
N VAL A 39 1.58 3.48 -12.26
CA VAL A 39 2.93 3.96 -12.62
C VAL A 39 3.71 4.38 -11.38
N TYR A 40 3.04 5.07 -10.44
CA TYR A 40 3.65 5.40 -9.17
C TYR A 40 4.09 4.15 -8.40
N PHE A 41 3.17 3.24 -8.07
CA PHE A 41 3.48 2.07 -7.24
C PHE A 41 4.53 1.17 -7.89
N LEU A 42 4.46 0.97 -9.20
CA LEU A 42 5.48 0.21 -9.93
C LEU A 42 6.85 0.90 -9.84
N SER A 43 6.90 2.22 -10.05
CA SER A 43 8.16 2.98 -9.95
C SER A 43 8.71 3.01 -8.52
N ALA A 44 7.85 3.14 -7.52
CA ALA A 44 8.18 3.13 -6.10
C ALA A 44 8.78 1.77 -5.70
N GLU A 45 8.14 0.68 -6.10
CA GLU A 45 8.56 -0.67 -5.78
C GLU A 45 9.88 -1.02 -6.46
N LEU A 46 10.01 -0.74 -7.76
CA LEU A 46 11.29 -0.94 -8.47
C LEU A 46 12.42 -0.11 -7.85
N PHE A 47 12.13 1.14 -7.45
CA PHE A 47 13.12 1.98 -6.80
C PHE A 47 13.50 1.43 -5.41
N SER A 48 12.51 1.05 -4.60
CA SER A 48 12.72 0.47 -3.27
C SER A 48 13.56 -0.81 -3.35
N LEU A 49 13.20 -1.73 -4.24
CA LEU A 49 13.95 -2.99 -4.47
C LEU A 49 15.37 -2.71 -4.99
N SER A 50 15.55 -1.78 -5.94
CA SER A 50 16.89 -1.45 -6.44
C SER A 50 17.85 -0.95 -5.36
N VAL A 51 17.32 -0.33 -4.30
CA VAL A 51 18.10 0.20 -3.18
C VAL A 51 18.27 -0.81 -2.07
N THR A 52 17.28 -1.69 -1.83
CA THR A 52 17.24 -2.56 -0.66
C THR A 52 17.62 -4.00 -0.94
N TYR A 53 17.42 -4.53 -2.15
CA TYR A 53 17.56 -5.96 -2.46
C TYR A 53 18.95 -6.54 -2.12
N ASN A 54 20.00 -5.78 -2.38
CA ASN A 54 21.39 -6.19 -2.10
C ASN A 54 21.86 -5.85 -0.67
N GLU A 55 20.98 -5.31 0.16
CA GLU A 55 21.32 -4.95 1.53
C GLU A 55 21.07 -6.12 2.48
N PRO A 56 21.93 -6.36 3.49
CA PRO A 56 21.84 -7.54 4.36
C PRO A 56 20.54 -7.58 5.18
N TRP A 57 19.92 -6.43 5.43
CA TRP A 57 18.65 -6.34 6.15
C TRP A 57 17.42 -6.68 5.32
N PHE A 58 17.56 -6.88 4.00
CA PHE A 58 16.45 -7.29 3.16
C PHE A 58 16.02 -8.73 3.45
N THR A 59 16.97 -9.59 3.82
CA THR A 59 16.74 -11.01 4.07
C THR A 59 16.84 -11.40 5.54
N ASN A 60 17.43 -10.55 6.39
CA ASN A 60 17.63 -10.86 7.81
C ASN A 60 17.41 -9.62 8.68
N THR A 61 16.35 -9.68 9.49
CA THR A 61 15.87 -8.57 10.31
C THR A 61 16.85 -8.14 11.40
N ARG A 62 17.78 -9.02 11.81
CA ARG A 62 18.85 -8.67 12.76
C ARG A 62 19.66 -7.47 12.29
N TYR A 63 19.83 -7.32 10.97
CA TYR A 63 20.57 -6.20 10.38
C TYR A 63 19.78 -4.90 10.30
N PHE A 64 18.51 -4.88 10.72
CA PHE A 64 17.83 -3.62 11.08
C PHE A 64 18.55 -2.95 12.25
N TRP A 65 19.00 -3.74 13.22
CA TRP A 65 19.56 -3.24 14.48
C TRP A 65 21.08 -3.23 14.47
N VAL A 66 21.71 -4.19 13.81
CA VAL A 66 23.17 -4.35 13.74
C VAL A 66 23.68 -4.00 12.34
N GLY A 67 24.71 -3.16 12.25
CA GLY A 67 25.41 -2.83 11.01
C GLY A 67 26.85 -3.36 10.99
N PRO A 68 27.57 -3.14 9.88
CA PRO A 68 29.00 -3.47 9.79
C PRO A 68 29.82 -2.71 10.84
N GLY A 69 30.81 -3.38 11.44
CA GLY A 69 31.64 -2.83 12.52
C GLY A 69 30.86 -2.64 13.82
N GLU A 70 31.08 -1.50 14.48
CA GLU A 70 30.45 -1.12 15.76
C GLU A 70 29.07 -0.44 15.59
N GLN A 71 28.46 -0.51 14.41
CA GLN A 71 27.18 0.19 14.17
C GLN A 71 26.02 -0.54 14.84
N LEU A 72 25.55 0.01 15.96
CA LEU A 72 24.29 -0.39 16.58
C LEU A 72 23.24 0.70 16.39
N TRP A 73 21.98 0.32 16.18
CA TRP A 73 20.87 1.28 16.27
C TRP A 73 20.87 1.93 17.66
N PRO A 74 20.68 3.26 17.79
CA PRO A 74 20.31 4.23 16.76
C PRO A 74 21.50 4.89 16.02
N ASN A 75 22.74 4.55 16.34
CA ASN A 75 23.95 5.16 15.78
C ASN A 75 24.31 4.67 14.36
N GLN A 76 23.30 4.27 13.59
CA GLN A 76 23.47 3.80 12.22
C GLN A 76 23.45 4.95 11.22
N LYS A 77 24.34 4.88 10.22
CA LYS A 77 24.35 5.84 9.12
C LYS A 77 23.32 5.43 8.05
N MET A 78 22.51 6.39 7.62
CA MET A 78 21.57 6.20 6.52
C MET A 78 22.23 6.55 5.19
N LYS A 79 22.23 5.57 4.27
CA LYS A 79 22.74 5.72 2.89
C LYS A 79 21.91 6.75 2.13
N LEU A 80 22.55 7.51 1.23
CA LEU A 80 21.88 8.56 0.43
C LEU A 80 20.73 8.00 -0.42
N LYS A 81 20.94 6.83 -1.04
CA LYS A 81 19.91 6.14 -1.82
C LYS A 81 18.64 5.85 -1.01
N LEU A 82 18.80 5.48 0.26
CA LEU A 82 17.69 5.21 1.17
C LEU A 82 16.94 6.49 1.55
N LYS A 83 17.65 7.61 1.71
CA LYS A 83 17.01 8.93 1.89
C LYS A 83 16.13 9.28 0.69
N ALA A 84 16.62 9.03 -0.52
CA ALA A 84 15.87 9.31 -1.74
C ALA A 84 14.58 8.48 -1.82
N VAL A 85 14.62 7.19 -1.47
CA VAL A 85 13.41 6.34 -1.34
C VAL A 85 12.43 6.96 -0.34
N TYR A 86 12.90 7.35 0.84
CA TYR A 86 12.06 7.99 1.86
C TYR A 86 11.40 9.28 1.37
N MET A 87 12.14 10.16 0.70
CA MET A 87 11.59 11.41 0.18
C MET A 87 10.55 11.15 -0.91
N PHE A 88 10.82 10.20 -1.81
CA PHE A 88 9.90 9.80 -2.88
C PHE A 88 8.57 9.28 -2.33
N VAL A 89 8.64 8.39 -1.34
CA VAL A 89 7.47 7.79 -0.72
C VAL A 89 6.73 8.80 0.16
N ALA A 90 7.43 9.58 0.99
CA ALA A 90 6.82 10.63 1.81
C ALA A 90 6.01 11.62 0.96
N GLY A 91 6.56 12.07 -0.17
CA GLY A 91 5.87 12.97 -1.09
C GLY A 91 4.54 12.41 -1.59
N PHE A 92 4.50 11.13 -1.95
CA PHE A 92 3.27 10.49 -2.40
C PHE A 92 2.25 10.29 -1.29
N TYR A 93 2.67 9.89 -0.09
CA TYR A 93 1.72 9.71 1.02
C TYR A 93 1.10 11.05 1.45
N ILE A 94 1.86 12.14 1.43
CA ILE A 94 1.34 13.50 1.64
C ILE A 94 0.36 13.88 0.53
N TYR A 95 0.74 13.68 -0.74
CA TYR A 95 -0.15 13.89 -1.88
C TYR A 95 -1.45 13.08 -1.74
N SER A 96 -1.36 11.83 -1.31
CA SER A 96 -2.50 10.92 -1.16
C SER A 96 -3.48 11.38 -0.09
N ILE A 97 -3.00 11.98 1.01
CA ILE A 97 -3.90 12.59 2.02
C ILE A 97 -4.72 13.71 1.39
N ILE A 98 -4.07 14.61 0.64
CA ILE A 98 -4.75 15.72 -0.03
C ILE A 98 -5.73 15.18 -1.08
N ALA A 99 -5.30 14.20 -1.88
CA ALA A 99 -6.13 13.53 -2.87
C ALA A 99 -7.36 12.90 -2.24
N LEU A 100 -7.22 12.19 -1.11
CA LEU A 100 -8.36 11.61 -0.38
C LEU A 100 -9.33 12.67 0.14
N LEU A 101 -8.82 13.77 0.69
CA LEU A 101 -9.66 14.81 1.29
C LEU A 101 -10.48 15.59 0.25
N ILE A 102 -9.90 15.83 -0.93
CA ILE A 102 -10.42 16.79 -1.91
C ILE A 102 -10.92 16.13 -3.20
N TRP A 103 -10.20 15.12 -3.71
CA TRP A 103 -10.41 14.58 -5.06
C TRP A 103 -11.05 13.19 -5.08
N GLU A 104 -10.71 12.31 -4.14
CA GLU A 104 -11.18 10.92 -4.16
C GLU A 104 -12.62 10.81 -3.66
N THR A 105 -13.40 9.94 -4.32
CA THR A 105 -14.78 9.69 -3.90
C THR A 105 -14.78 9.02 -2.53
N ARG A 106 -15.51 9.62 -1.58
CA ARG A 106 -15.67 9.05 -0.24
C ARG A 106 -16.38 7.70 -0.31
N ARG A 107 -15.71 6.67 0.20
CA ARG A 107 -16.22 5.31 0.35
C ARG A 107 -16.45 4.99 1.82
N LYS A 108 -17.08 3.86 2.12
CA LYS A 108 -17.41 3.46 3.50
C LYS A 108 -16.19 3.31 4.42
N ASP A 109 -15.01 3.03 3.86
CA ASP A 109 -13.75 2.91 4.58
C ASP A 109 -12.91 4.20 4.59
N PHE A 110 -13.50 5.35 4.22
CA PHE A 110 -12.79 6.64 4.13
C PHE A 110 -12.05 7.02 5.42
N GLY A 111 -12.69 6.87 6.59
CA GLY A 111 -12.07 7.18 7.88
C GLY A 111 -10.86 6.30 8.16
N VAL A 112 -10.98 4.98 7.91
CA VAL A 112 -9.88 4.02 8.06
C VAL A 112 -8.73 4.36 7.11
N SER A 113 -9.04 4.73 5.86
CA SER A 113 -8.05 5.14 4.86
C SER A 113 -7.27 6.38 5.31
N ILE A 114 -7.96 7.45 5.75
CA ILE A 114 -7.27 8.65 6.25
C ILE A 114 -6.40 8.34 7.46
N CYS A 115 -6.92 7.60 8.45
CA CYS A 115 -6.14 7.22 9.63
C CYS A 115 -4.89 6.42 9.24
N HIS A 116 -5.00 5.51 8.27
CA HIS A 116 -3.86 4.79 7.72
C HIS A 116 -2.84 5.73 7.09
N HIS A 117 -3.25 6.61 6.17
CA HIS A 117 -2.29 7.51 5.50
C HIS A 117 -1.58 8.45 6.49
N VAL A 118 -2.31 8.97 7.49
CA VAL A 118 -1.71 9.77 8.57
C VAL A 118 -0.73 8.94 9.38
N ALA A 119 -1.10 7.72 9.80
CA ALA A 119 -0.21 6.82 10.52
C ALA A 119 1.06 6.50 9.71
N THR A 120 0.93 6.25 8.40
CA THR A 120 2.07 5.96 7.52
C THR A 120 3.00 7.17 7.36
N VAL A 121 2.47 8.39 7.20
CA VAL A 121 3.30 9.61 7.17
C VAL A 121 4.06 9.78 8.50
N VAL A 122 3.38 9.61 9.63
CA VAL A 122 4.01 9.68 10.95
C VAL A 122 5.10 8.61 11.10
N LEU A 123 4.83 7.37 10.67
CA LEU A 123 5.81 6.28 10.66
C LEU A 123 7.03 6.59 9.78
N ILE A 124 6.84 7.16 8.59
CA ILE A 124 7.94 7.55 7.69
C ILE A 124 8.82 8.61 8.35
N VAL A 125 8.22 9.66 8.91
CA VAL A 125 8.93 10.77 9.58
C VAL A 125 9.66 10.27 10.83
N MET A 126 8.97 9.52 11.68
CA MET A 126 9.55 8.92 12.88
C MET A 126 10.69 7.97 12.53
N SER A 127 10.51 7.11 11.53
CA SER A 127 11.56 6.20 11.07
C SER A 127 12.80 6.95 10.58
N TYR A 128 12.61 8.06 9.87
CA TYR A 128 13.70 8.90 9.40
C TYR A 128 14.47 9.56 10.55
N ILE A 129 13.77 10.16 11.52
CA ILE A 129 14.37 10.86 12.66
C ILE A 129 15.06 9.86 13.61
N CYS A 130 14.40 8.74 13.91
CA CYS A 130 14.88 7.70 14.83
C CYS A 130 15.83 6.68 14.18
N ARG A 131 16.31 6.93 12.94
CA ARG A 131 17.26 6.04 12.24
C ARG A 131 16.77 4.60 12.05
N LEU A 132 15.45 4.39 11.95
CA LEU A 132 14.84 3.08 11.69
C LEU A 132 14.72 2.79 10.19
N SER A 133 15.52 3.47 9.36
CA SER A 133 15.31 3.50 7.93
C SER A 133 15.49 2.15 7.24
N ARG A 134 16.32 1.27 7.81
CA ARG A 134 16.50 -0.12 7.34
C ARG A 134 15.19 -0.91 7.44
N ALA A 135 14.61 -1.00 8.64
CA ALA A 135 13.31 -1.65 8.86
C ALA A 135 12.21 -0.98 8.03
N GLY A 136 12.14 0.35 8.07
CA GLY A 136 11.13 1.08 7.31
C GLY A 136 11.25 0.91 5.79
N SER A 137 12.44 0.68 5.24
CA SER A 137 12.59 0.41 3.81
C SER A 137 11.96 -0.91 3.37
N VAL A 138 12.08 -1.95 4.21
CA VAL A 138 11.41 -3.23 3.97
C VAL A 138 9.89 -3.10 4.18
N ILE A 139 9.47 -2.35 5.21
CA ILE A 139 8.06 -2.01 5.43
C ILE A 139 7.46 -1.36 4.18
N LEU A 140 8.11 -0.34 3.61
CA LEU A 140 7.60 0.33 2.41
C LEU A 140 7.46 -0.63 1.22
N ALA A 141 8.48 -1.44 0.93
CA ALA A 141 8.45 -2.41 -0.17
C ALA A 141 7.30 -3.42 -0.03
N ILE A 142 7.17 -4.07 1.13
CA ILE A 142 6.13 -5.11 1.30
C ILE A 142 4.70 -4.53 1.25
N HIS A 143 4.52 -3.25 1.60
CA HIS A 143 3.21 -2.62 1.54
C HIS A 143 2.87 -2.17 0.11
N ASP A 144 3.77 -1.47 -0.58
CA ASP A 144 3.44 -0.89 -1.89
C ASP A 144 3.32 -1.96 -3.00
N ALA A 145 4.01 -3.10 -2.89
CA ALA A 145 4.00 -4.17 -3.90
C ALA A 145 2.60 -4.71 -4.25
N SER A 146 1.71 -4.87 -3.27
CA SER A 146 0.37 -5.41 -3.51
C SER A 146 -0.52 -4.44 -4.30
N ASP A 147 -0.27 -3.13 -4.18
CA ASP A 147 -1.11 -2.09 -4.75
C ASP A 147 -0.95 -1.99 -6.27
N ILE A 148 0.19 -2.47 -6.80
CA ILE A 148 0.41 -2.67 -8.22
C ILE A 148 -0.70 -3.56 -8.81
N PHE A 149 -1.01 -4.69 -8.17
CA PHE A 149 -2.04 -5.61 -8.63
C PHE A 149 -3.45 -5.02 -8.52
N VAL A 150 -3.71 -4.20 -7.50
CA VAL A 150 -4.98 -3.49 -7.35
C VAL A 150 -5.22 -2.55 -8.52
N GLU A 151 -4.21 -1.75 -8.89
CA GLU A 151 -4.36 -0.77 -9.95
C GLU A 151 -4.43 -1.44 -11.34
N ILE A 152 -3.71 -2.56 -11.56
CA ILE A 152 -3.91 -3.41 -12.75
C ILE A 152 -5.35 -3.92 -12.82
N GLY A 153 -5.87 -4.47 -11.72
CA GLY A 153 -7.23 -5.02 -11.68
C GLY A 153 -8.30 -3.97 -11.95
N LYS A 154 -8.16 -2.77 -11.39
CA LYS A 154 -9.04 -1.63 -11.65
C LYS A 154 -8.98 -1.19 -13.12
N MET A 155 -7.78 -1.00 -13.67
CA MET A 155 -7.62 -0.66 -15.09
C MET A 155 -8.28 -1.69 -16.00
N ALA A 156 -8.04 -2.98 -15.74
CA ALA A 156 -8.66 -4.07 -16.50
C ALA A 156 -10.19 -4.04 -16.41
N LYS A 157 -10.75 -3.81 -15.22
CA LYS A 157 -12.19 -3.68 -15.01
C LYS A 157 -12.78 -2.50 -15.79
N TYR A 158 -12.13 -1.33 -15.78
CA TYR A 158 -12.60 -0.15 -16.53
C TYR A 158 -12.46 -0.30 -18.05
N SER A 159 -11.54 -1.14 -18.52
CA SER A 159 -11.40 -1.55 -19.92
C SER A 159 -12.27 -2.75 -20.31
N SER A 160 -13.14 -3.24 -19.43
CA SER A 160 -13.99 -4.43 -19.66
C SER A 160 -13.21 -5.71 -19.99
N CYS A 161 -11.96 -5.80 -19.51
CA CYS A 161 -11.09 -6.97 -19.66
C CYS A 161 -11.24 -7.87 -18.43
N GLU A 162 -12.32 -8.64 -18.37
CA GLU A 162 -12.71 -9.41 -17.17
C GLU A 162 -11.67 -10.47 -16.79
N TRP A 163 -11.04 -11.14 -17.77
CA TRP A 163 -10.02 -12.15 -17.48
C TRP A 163 -8.81 -11.55 -16.75
N LEU A 164 -8.34 -10.38 -17.20
CA LEU A 164 -7.19 -9.71 -16.61
C LEU A 164 -7.55 -9.14 -15.23
N ALA A 165 -8.78 -8.63 -15.07
CA ALA A 165 -9.28 -8.17 -13.78
C ALA A 165 -9.32 -9.32 -12.76
N ALA A 166 -9.78 -10.51 -13.18
CA ALA A 166 -9.84 -11.70 -12.34
C ALA A 166 -8.44 -12.18 -11.93
N VAL A 167 -7.52 -12.31 -12.90
CA VAL A 167 -6.13 -12.72 -12.63
C VAL A 167 -5.42 -11.72 -11.72
N ALA A 168 -5.52 -10.42 -12.00
CA ALA A 168 -4.92 -9.37 -11.17
C ALA A 168 -5.49 -9.37 -9.73
N PHE A 169 -6.80 -9.62 -9.58
CA PHE A 169 -7.42 -9.73 -8.26
C PHE A 169 -6.90 -10.94 -7.48
N LEU A 170 -6.66 -12.09 -8.13
CA LEU A 170 -6.08 -13.26 -7.46
C LEU A 170 -4.63 -12.98 -6.99
N PHE A 171 -3.81 -12.33 -7.83
CA PHE A 171 -2.46 -11.90 -7.42
C PHE A 171 -2.50 -10.87 -6.29
N PHE A 172 -3.47 -9.96 -6.31
CA PHE A 172 -3.69 -9.02 -5.23
C PHE A 172 -4.04 -9.74 -3.91
N VAL A 173 -4.95 -10.72 -3.93
CA VAL A 173 -5.31 -11.51 -2.75
C VAL A 173 -4.08 -12.26 -2.22
N ALA A 174 -3.33 -12.94 -3.10
CA ALA A 174 -2.15 -13.71 -2.71
C ALA A 174 -1.06 -12.82 -2.11
N SER A 175 -0.75 -11.70 -2.75
CA SER A 175 0.24 -10.73 -2.25
C SER A 175 -0.22 -10.07 -0.94
N TRP A 176 -1.51 -9.75 -0.77
CA TRP A 176 -2.03 -9.20 0.49
C TRP A 176 -1.79 -10.14 1.67
N ILE A 177 -2.12 -11.42 1.52
CA ILE A 177 -1.91 -12.43 2.57
C ILE A 177 -0.43 -12.56 2.87
N LEU A 178 0.39 -12.82 1.84
CA LEU A 178 1.81 -13.08 2.02
C LEU A 178 2.54 -11.88 2.64
N LEU A 179 2.37 -10.70 2.07
CA LEU A 179 3.16 -9.53 2.44
C LEU A 179 2.63 -8.87 3.73
N ARG A 180 1.31 -8.66 3.85
CA ARG A 180 0.74 -7.87 4.95
C ARG A 180 0.22 -8.69 6.13
N LEU A 181 -0.15 -9.95 5.93
CA LEU A 181 -0.68 -10.81 7.01
C LEU A 181 0.30 -11.88 7.50
N ILE A 182 1.34 -12.19 6.72
CA ILE A 182 2.37 -13.17 7.11
C ILE A 182 3.71 -12.47 7.34
N ILE A 183 4.33 -11.91 6.30
CA ILE A 183 5.69 -11.32 6.41
C ILE A 183 5.70 -10.12 7.34
N PHE A 184 4.76 -9.18 7.21
CA PHE A 184 4.71 -7.99 8.05
C PHE A 184 4.63 -8.33 9.56
N PRO A 185 3.66 -9.11 10.06
CA PRO A 185 3.59 -9.40 11.49
C PRO A 185 4.68 -10.35 11.99
N LEU A 186 5.03 -11.40 11.25
CA LEU A 186 5.98 -12.39 11.74
C LEU A 186 7.42 -11.90 11.70
N TRP A 187 7.78 -11.12 10.68
CA TRP A 187 9.14 -10.67 10.45
C TRP A 187 9.37 -9.25 10.96
N ILE A 188 8.55 -8.29 10.52
CA ILE A 188 8.75 -6.90 10.89
C ILE A 188 8.33 -6.66 12.33
N LEU A 189 7.07 -6.95 12.70
CA LEU A 189 6.62 -6.72 14.08
C LEU A 189 7.39 -7.60 15.08
N GLY A 190 7.70 -8.84 14.71
CA GLY A 190 8.57 -9.71 15.51
C GLY A 190 9.93 -9.05 15.77
N SER A 191 10.55 -8.48 14.74
CA SER A 191 11.84 -7.81 14.87
C SER A 191 11.76 -6.50 15.66
N THR A 192 10.82 -5.61 15.32
CA THR A 192 10.68 -4.29 15.94
C THR A 192 10.11 -4.34 17.35
N SER A 193 9.47 -5.44 17.75
CA SER A 193 8.95 -5.61 19.11
C SER A 193 9.93 -6.40 19.98
N TYR A 194 10.39 -7.56 19.52
CA TYR A 194 11.12 -8.53 20.35
C TYR A 194 12.63 -8.56 20.07
N GLU A 195 13.04 -8.65 18.81
CA GLU A 195 14.46 -8.77 18.45
C GLU A 195 15.29 -7.56 18.90
N VAL A 196 14.76 -6.35 18.68
CA VAL A 196 15.40 -5.11 19.14
C VAL A 196 15.54 -5.05 20.66
N ALA A 197 14.57 -5.58 21.42
CA ALA A 197 14.59 -5.59 22.87
C ALA A 197 15.76 -6.44 23.37
N MET A 198 15.89 -7.66 22.84
CA MET A 198 16.96 -8.58 23.20
C MET A 198 18.35 -8.05 22.86
N ILE A 199 18.49 -7.40 21.69
CA ILE A 199 19.79 -6.87 21.24
C ILE A 199 20.23 -5.68 22.10
N LEU A 200 19.31 -4.77 22.43
CA LEU A 200 19.64 -3.52 23.13
C LEU A 200 19.67 -3.66 24.66
N GLU A 201 18.93 -4.61 25.24
CA GLU A 201 19.02 -4.92 26.68
C GLU A 201 20.43 -5.35 27.06
N LYS A 202 21.09 -6.12 26.19
CA LYS A 202 22.49 -6.56 26.37
C LYS A 202 23.49 -5.38 26.39
N ASP A 203 23.14 -4.27 25.76
CA ASP A 203 24.01 -3.09 25.59
C ASP A 203 23.69 -1.96 26.59
N ASN A 204 22.80 -2.21 27.55
CA ASN A 204 22.35 -1.28 28.60
C ASN A 204 21.82 0.08 28.06
N ASN A 205 21.36 0.08 26.81
CA ASN A 205 21.12 1.29 26.04
C ASN A 205 19.76 1.91 26.39
N LYS A 206 19.75 3.04 27.12
CA LYS A 206 18.52 3.69 27.64
C LYS A 206 17.55 4.16 26.55
N ILE A 207 17.98 4.27 25.29
CA ILE A 207 17.16 4.76 24.18
C ILE A 207 15.96 3.85 23.89
N TYR A 208 16.05 2.54 24.15
CA TYR A 208 14.94 1.59 24.04
C TYR A 208 13.81 1.85 25.06
N ARG A 209 14.12 2.51 26.20
CA ARG A 209 13.12 2.97 27.18
C ARG A 209 12.47 4.30 26.81
N SER A 210 12.72 4.82 25.61
CA SER A 210 12.14 6.08 25.15
C SER A 210 10.73 5.89 24.59
N SER A 211 9.88 6.90 24.74
CA SER A 211 8.51 6.94 24.24
C SER A 211 8.42 6.69 22.71
N TYR A 212 9.47 7.02 21.96
CA TYR A 212 9.53 6.84 20.52
C TYR A 212 9.44 5.37 20.07
N TYR A 213 10.03 4.44 20.83
CA TYR A 213 9.95 3.00 20.52
C TYR A 213 8.50 2.49 20.61
N TYR A 214 7.82 2.84 21.72
CA TYR A 214 6.44 2.44 21.95
C TYR A 214 5.48 3.08 20.95
N LEU A 215 5.71 4.35 20.61
CA LEU A 215 4.93 5.04 19.58
C LEU A 215 5.08 4.36 18.21
N PHE A 216 6.31 4.05 17.80
CA PHE A 216 6.58 3.40 16.51
C PHE A 216 5.90 2.03 16.42
N ASN A 217 6.09 1.16 17.42
CA ASN A 217 5.45 -0.16 17.41
C ASN A 217 3.92 -0.06 17.50
N THR A 218 3.37 0.84 18.32
CA THR A 218 1.91 1.04 18.41
C THR A 218 1.31 1.41 17.05
N LEU A 219 1.99 2.28 16.29
CA LEU A 219 1.57 2.64 14.94
C LEU A 219 1.69 1.45 13.96
N LEU A 220 2.74 0.63 14.04
CA LEU A 220 2.85 -0.59 13.23
C LEU A 220 1.77 -1.63 13.57
N PHE A 221 1.44 -1.82 14.85
CA PHE A 221 0.33 -2.68 15.25
C PHE A 221 -1.02 -2.11 14.76
N SER A 222 -1.19 -0.79 14.80
CA SER A 222 -2.38 -0.13 14.24
C SER A 222 -2.50 -0.38 12.73
N LEU A 223 -1.39 -0.35 11.99
CA LEU A 223 -1.37 -0.74 10.58
C LEU A 223 -1.83 -2.18 10.37
N LEU A 224 -1.36 -3.13 11.19
CA LEU A 224 -1.81 -4.52 11.11
C LEU A 224 -3.33 -4.64 11.31
N VAL A 225 -3.90 -3.91 12.27
CA VAL A 225 -5.35 -3.87 12.49
C VAL A 225 -6.08 -3.37 11.25
N PHE A 226 -5.59 -2.32 10.59
CA PHE A 226 -6.15 -1.87 9.32
C PHE A 226 -6.04 -2.93 8.21
N HIS A 227 -4.90 -3.64 8.13
CA HIS A 227 -4.75 -4.72 7.14
C HIS A 227 -5.71 -5.88 7.36
N ILE A 228 -5.98 -6.24 8.62
CA ILE A 228 -6.97 -7.26 8.97
C ILE A 228 -8.37 -6.76 8.59
N TYR A 229 -8.70 -5.50 8.87
CA TYR A 229 -9.97 -4.91 8.47
C TYR A 229 -10.19 -4.99 6.95
N TRP A 230 -9.20 -4.56 6.15
CA TRP A 230 -9.31 -4.64 4.70
C TRP A 230 -9.28 -6.09 4.19
N TRP A 231 -8.55 -6.99 4.83
CA TRP A 231 -8.58 -8.41 4.51
C TRP A 231 -10.01 -8.96 4.58
N VAL A 232 -10.79 -8.61 5.62
CA VAL A 232 -12.20 -9.02 5.72
C VAL A 232 -13.01 -8.53 4.51
N LEU A 233 -12.75 -7.32 4.00
CA LEU A 233 -13.43 -6.78 2.82
C LEU A 233 -13.00 -7.47 1.53
N ILE A 234 -11.69 -7.71 1.37
CA ILE A 234 -11.10 -8.42 0.23
C ILE A 234 -11.63 -9.85 0.17
N TYR A 235 -11.66 -10.54 1.31
CA TYR A 235 -12.21 -11.88 1.42
C TYR A 235 -13.69 -11.93 1.02
N ARG A 236 -14.51 -10.96 1.45
CA ARG A 236 -15.91 -10.85 1.00
C ARG A 236 -16.02 -10.67 -0.51
N MET A 237 -15.11 -9.90 -1.13
CA MET A 237 -15.07 -9.76 -2.59
C MET A 237 -14.64 -11.06 -3.28
N LEU A 238 -13.67 -11.79 -2.72
CA LEU A 238 -13.21 -13.08 -3.23
C LEU A 238 -14.33 -14.13 -3.21
N VAL A 239 -15.06 -14.24 -2.10
CA VAL A 239 -16.22 -15.16 -2.00
C VAL A 239 -17.26 -14.84 -3.08
N LYS A 240 -17.56 -13.55 -3.30
CA LYS A 240 -18.48 -13.12 -4.37
C LYS A 240 -17.97 -13.49 -5.77
N GLN A 241 -16.67 -13.35 -6.01
CA GLN A 241 -16.07 -13.72 -7.29
C GLN A 241 -16.14 -15.23 -7.56
N ILE A 242 -15.95 -16.05 -6.52
CA ILE A 242 -16.11 -17.51 -6.64
C ILE A 242 -17.57 -17.84 -6.96
N GLN A 243 -18.52 -17.21 -6.26
CA GLN A 243 -19.96 -17.39 -6.49
C GLN A 243 -20.42 -16.92 -7.88
N SER A 244 -19.74 -15.94 -8.49
CA SER A 244 -20.04 -15.41 -9.82
C SER A 244 -19.27 -16.09 -10.96
N SER A 245 -18.73 -17.31 -10.73
CA SER A 245 -17.96 -18.06 -11.72
C SER A 245 -16.72 -17.31 -12.24
N GLY A 246 -16.02 -16.59 -11.35
CA GLY A 246 -14.76 -15.91 -11.65
C GLY A 246 -14.87 -14.43 -12.02
N HIS A 247 -16.09 -13.88 -12.14
CA HIS A 247 -16.30 -12.47 -12.49
C HIS A 247 -16.05 -11.55 -11.29
N VAL A 248 -15.17 -10.57 -11.45
CA VAL A 248 -14.90 -9.58 -10.40
C VAL A 248 -16.12 -8.67 -10.24
N GLY A 249 -16.83 -8.81 -9.12
CA GLY A 249 -18.01 -8.02 -8.81
C GLY A 249 -17.70 -6.57 -8.41
N GLU A 250 -18.75 -5.80 -8.12
CA GLU A 250 -18.63 -4.43 -7.62
C GLU A 250 -17.92 -4.37 -6.26
N ASP A 251 -17.09 -3.33 -6.06
CA ASP A 251 -16.38 -3.07 -4.81
C ASP A 251 -17.37 -2.88 -3.65
N VAL A 252 -17.24 -3.71 -2.61
CA VAL A 252 -18.14 -3.74 -1.44
C VAL A 252 -18.14 -2.44 -0.63
N ARG A 253 -17.13 -1.59 -0.85
CA ARG A 253 -16.97 -0.28 -0.18
C ARG A 253 -17.68 0.86 -0.92
N SER A 254 -18.05 0.64 -2.17
CA SER A 254 -18.79 1.62 -2.97
C SER A 254 -20.18 1.82 -2.39
N ASP A 255 -20.60 3.08 -2.22
CA ASP A 255 -21.91 3.38 -1.66
C ASP A 255 -23.03 2.92 -2.58
N SER A 256 -23.87 2.02 -2.07
CA SER A 256 -25.12 1.57 -2.72
C SER A 256 -26.10 2.74 -2.92
N LYS A 257 -25.91 3.87 -2.23
CA LYS A 257 -26.75 5.07 -2.33
C LYS A 257 -26.63 5.80 -3.67
N ALA A 258 -25.56 5.59 -4.44
CA ALA A 258 -25.49 6.10 -5.81
C ALA A 258 -26.48 5.40 -6.77
N LYS A 259 -27.07 4.25 -6.38
CA LYS A 259 -28.12 3.56 -7.15
C LYS A 259 -29.55 4.00 -6.83
N MET A 260 -29.78 4.76 -5.75
CA MET A 260 -31.13 5.22 -5.38
C MET A 260 -31.50 6.59 -5.95
N ILE A 261 -30.57 7.32 -6.55
CA ILE A 261 -30.85 8.64 -7.16
C ILE A 261 -31.20 8.51 -8.67
N MET A 262 -31.18 7.29 -9.22
CA MET A 262 -31.57 7.00 -10.61
C MET A 262 -32.72 5.99 -10.71
N LYS A 263 -33.65 6.01 -9.75
CA LYS A 263 -34.93 5.31 -9.87
C LYS A 263 -36.08 6.27 -9.65
#